data_AF-A0A972H1H4-F1
#
_entry.id   AF-A0A972H1H4-F1
#
_cell.length_a   1.000
_cell.length_b   1.000
_cell.length_c   1.000
_cell.angle_alpha   90.00
_cell.angle_beta   90.00
_cell.angle_gamma   90.00
#
_symmetry.space_group_name_H-M   'P 1'
#
loop_
_entity.id
_entity.type
_entity.pdbx_description
1 polymer ?
#
loop_
_entity_poly.entity_id
_entity_poly.type
_entity_poly.pdbx_seq_one_letter_code
_entity_poly.pdbx_strand_id
1 'polypeptide(L)'
;MEQTIIYAVITGIILAFAACAYLLLMFRSVREQQQAIASELGHLRNDLAALCKASAGAGNRVVGAEQKLRRLIERQDQLELRNGNQKSYSQAIQMAQSGVSAKELVLNCGITQGEADLLTMLHAVPKAG
;
A
#
# COMPACT_ATOMS: atom_id res chain seq x y z
N MET A 1 -85.03 31.38 2.05
CA MET A 1 -83.94 31.66 1.09
C MET A 1 -82.66 32.14 1.78
N GLU A 2 -82.74 32.98 2.82
CA GLU A 2 -81.50 33.45 3.51
C GLU A 2 -80.75 32.33 4.25
N GLN A 3 -81.43 31.45 4.99
CA GLN A 3 -80.74 30.38 5.72
C GLN A 3 -80.03 29.36 4.80
N THR A 4 -80.61 29.02 3.64
CA THR A 4 -79.98 28.11 2.67
C THR A 4 -78.68 28.68 2.09
N ILE A 5 -78.61 30.00 1.91
CA ILE A 5 -77.39 30.69 1.45
C ILE A 5 -76.31 30.64 2.54
N ILE A 6 -76.68 30.88 3.80
CA ILE A 6 -75.74 30.84 4.93
C ILE A 6 -75.13 29.43 5.08
N TYR A 7 -75.93 28.37 5.01
CA TYR A 7 -75.40 27.00 5.09
C TYR A 7 -74.47 26.65 3.92
N ALA A 8 -74.77 27.09 2.70
CA ALA A 8 -73.92 26.85 1.53
C ALA A 8 -72.56 27.57 1.65
N VAL A 9 -72.52 28.77 2.23
CA VAL A 9 -71.27 29.50 2.47
C VAL A 9 -70.44 28.82 3.55
N ILE A 10 -71.05 28.38 4.65
CA ILE A 10 -70.35 27.69 5.75
C ILE A 10 -69.73 26.38 5.26
N THR A 11 -70.45 25.57 4.50
CA THR A 11 -69.90 24.31 3.96
C THR A 11 -68.76 24.56 2.98
N GLY A 12 -68.85 25.60 2.15
CA GLY A 12 -67.77 26.04 1.27
C GLY A 12 -66.50 26.44 2.04
N ILE A 13 -66.64 27.21 3.13
CA ILE A 13 -65.52 27.61 3.97
C ILE A 13 -64.87 26.40 4.66
N ILE A 14 -65.67 25.47 5.20
CA ILE A 14 -65.16 24.26 5.85
C ILE A 14 -64.38 23.39 4.85
N LEU A 15 -64.92 23.20 3.64
CA LEU A 15 -64.23 22.45 2.58
C LEU A 15 -62.92 23.13 2.15
N ALA A 16 -62.92 24.45 1.99
CA ALA A 16 -61.71 25.20 1.65
C ALA A 16 -60.65 25.09 2.77
N PHE A 17 -61.07 25.17 4.03
CA PHE A 17 -60.16 25.05 5.17
C PHE A 17 -59.58 23.63 5.29
N ALA A 18 -60.41 22.60 5.09
CA ALA A 18 -59.98 21.21 5.08
C ALA A 18 -59.00 20.93 3.93
N ALA A 19 -59.26 21.44 2.72
CA ALA A 19 -58.35 21.32 1.58
C ALA A 19 -57.01 22.02 1.84
N CYS A 20 -57.04 23.23 2.42
CA CYS A 20 -55.84 23.97 2.79
C CYS A 20 -55.01 23.22 3.85
N ALA A 21 -55.66 22.70 4.89
CA ALA A 21 -55.00 21.89 5.91
C ALA A 21 -54.38 20.62 5.32
N TYR A 22 -55.08 19.92 4.43
CA TYR A 22 -54.57 18.73 3.74
C TYR A 22 -53.33 19.05 2.90
N LEU A 23 -53.35 20.14 2.12
CA LEU A 23 -52.20 20.59 1.33
C LEU A 23 -51.01 20.92 2.25
N LEU A 24 -51.23 21.64 3.35
CA LEU A 24 -50.16 21.98 4.30
C LEU A 24 -49.51 20.74 4.93
N LEU A 25 -50.31 19.73 5.30
CA LEU A 25 -49.79 18.46 5.83
C LEU A 25 -48.97 17.70 4.79
N MET A 26 -49.46 17.65 3.54
CA MET A 26 -48.76 17.00 2.44
C MET A 26 -47.44 17.70 2.10
N PHE A 27 -47.44 19.04 2.05
CA PHE A 27 -46.22 19.83 1.87
C PHE A 27 -45.21 19.62 3.01
N ARG A 28 -45.67 19.43 4.25
CA ARG A 28 -44.79 19.10 5.38
C ARG A 28 -44.16 17.72 5.22
N SER A 29 -44.95 16.69 4.90
CA SER A 29 -44.40 15.33 4.77
C SER A 29 -43.38 15.23 3.62
N VAL A 30 -43.64 15.90 2.50
CA VAL A 30 -42.70 15.97 1.38
C VAL A 30 -41.40 16.67 1.77
N ARG A 31 -41.47 17.75 2.55
CA ARG A 31 -40.27 18.44 3.05
C ARG A 31 -39.45 17.57 3.99
N GLU A 32 -40.10 16.83 4.88
CA GLU A 32 -39.42 15.90 5.79
C GLU A 32 -38.73 14.77 5.03
N GLN A 33 -39.39 14.20 4.02
CA GLN A 33 -38.79 13.20 3.15
C GLN A 33 -37.57 13.75 2.38
N GLN A 34 -37.65 14.97 1.86
CA GLN A 34 -36.51 15.59 1.19
C GLN A 34 -35.33 15.84 2.13
N GLN A 35 -35.59 16.22 3.38
CA GLN A 35 -34.53 16.40 4.38
C GLN A 35 -33.87 15.07 4.75
N ALA A 36 -34.65 13.99 4.90
CA ALA A 36 -34.13 12.65 5.15
C ALA A 36 -33.23 12.17 4.01
N ILE A 37 -33.68 12.31 2.76
CA ILE A 37 -32.90 11.95 1.56
C ILE A 37 -31.63 12.79 1.47
N ALA A 38 -31.70 14.10 1.74
CA ALA A 38 -30.53 14.97 1.72
C ALA A 38 -29.50 14.59 2.78
N SER A 39 -29.96 14.19 3.98
CA SER A 39 -29.10 13.70 5.06
C SER A 39 -28.41 12.40 4.65
N GLU A 40 -29.16 11.45 4.12
CA GLU A 40 -28.63 10.15 3.66
C GLU A 40 -27.59 10.33 2.55
N LEU A 41 -27.85 11.23 1.59
CA LEU A 41 -26.90 11.60 0.55
C LEU A 41 -25.61 12.21 1.13
N GLY A 42 -25.75 13.01 2.19
CA GLY A 42 -24.64 13.59 2.93
C GLY A 42 -23.77 12.54 3.62
N HIS A 43 -24.40 11.56 4.28
CA HIS A 43 -23.70 10.44 4.90
C HIS A 43 -22.96 9.60 3.85
N LEU A 44 -23.62 9.24 2.75
CA LEU A 44 -23.01 8.43 1.69
C LEU A 44 -21.82 9.14 1.04
N ARG A 45 -21.91 10.46 0.85
CA ARG A 45 -20.78 11.28 0.37
C ARG A 45 -19.61 11.28 1.34
N ASN A 46 -19.87 11.38 2.63
CA ASN A 46 -18.83 11.31 3.66
C ASN A 46 -18.16 9.93 3.69
N ASP A 47 -18.94 8.85 3.58
CA ASP A 47 -18.42 7.49 3.53
C ASP A 47 -17.56 7.26 2.30
N LEU A 48 -17.99 7.72 1.12
CA LEU A 48 -17.17 7.69 -0.09
C LEU A 48 -15.87 8.49 0.07
N ALA A 49 -15.93 9.67 0.68
CA ALA A 49 -14.73 10.47 0.94
C ALA A 49 -13.77 9.77 1.92
N ALA A 50 -14.30 9.09 2.93
CA ALA A 50 -13.51 8.28 3.87
C ALA A 50 -12.88 7.08 3.17
N LEU A 51 -13.64 6.36 2.34
CA LEU A 51 -13.16 5.23 1.55
C LEU A 51 -12.07 5.64 0.56
N CYS A 52 -12.23 6.76 -0.15
CA CYS A 52 -11.20 7.29 -1.04
C CYS A 52 -9.91 7.67 -0.29
N LYS A 53 -10.03 8.26 0.90
CA LYS A 53 -8.85 8.54 1.74
C LYS A 53 -8.18 7.26 2.23
N ALA A 54 -8.98 6.28 2.64
CA ALA A 54 -8.48 4.98 3.08
C ALA A 54 -7.77 4.21 1.96
N SER A 55 -8.33 4.21 0.74
CA SER A 55 -7.73 3.55 -0.42
C SER A 55 -6.43 4.22 -0.86
N ALA A 56 -6.39 5.56 -0.90
CA ALA A 56 -5.16 6.30 -1.16
C ALA A 56 -4.09 6.03 -0.10
N GLY A 57 -4.48 5.98 1.18
CA GLY A 57 -3.60 5.61 2.28
C GLY A 57 -3.06 4.19 2.15
N ALA A 58 -3.90 3.22 1.75
CA ALA A 58 -3.49 1.85 1.49
C ALA A 58 -2.48 1.77 0.34
N GLY A 59 -2.72 2.50 -0.77
CA GLY A 59 -1.78 2.59 -1.89
C GLY A 59 -0.40 3.11 -1.47
N ASN A 60 -0.35 4.20 -0.70
CA ASN A 60 0.91 4.74 -0.18
C ASN A 60 1.65 3.74 0.72
N ARG A 61 0.93 2.95 1.53
CA ARG A 61 1.53 1.90 2.36
C ARG A 61 2.11 0.76 1.52
N VAL A 62 1.45 0.37 0.43
CA VAL A 62 1.98 -0.63 -0.51
C VAL A 62 3.26 -0.13 -1.17
N VAL A 63 3.26 1.09 -1.71
CA VAL A 63 4.46 1.69 -2.31
C VAL A 63 5.61 1.77 -1.30
N GLY A 64 5.32 2.17 -0.05
CA GLY A 64 6.32 2.18 1.01
C GLY A 64 6.87 0.78 1.35
N ALA A 65 6.02 -0.26 1.31
CA ALA A 65 6.44 -1.64 1.52
C ALA A 65 7.31 -2.16 0.36
N GLU A 66 6.92 -1.88 -0.89
CA GLU A 66 7.70 -2.23 -2.08
C GLU A 66 9.09 -1.58 -2.08
N GLN A 67 9.18 -0.30 -1.70
CA GLN A 67 10.46 0.41 -1.58
C GLN A 67 11.36 -0.21 -0.51
N LYS A 68 10.79 -0.57 0.66
CA LYS A 68 11.54 -1.27 1.71
C LYS A 68 12.03 -2.63 1.23
N LEU A 69 11.18 -3.38 0.52
CA LEU A 69 11.54 -4.67 -0.03
C LEU A 69 12.69 -4.55 -1.05
N ARG A 70 12.61 -3.59 -1.98
CA ARG A 70 13.71 -3.32 -2.94
C ARG A 70 15.03 -3.03 -2.24
N ARG A 71 15.02 -2.18 -1.20
CA ARG A 71 16.22 -1.89 -0.40
C ARG A 71 16.77 -3.11 0.33
N LEU A 72 15.90 -4.00 0.80
CA LEU A 72 16.33 -5.25 1.43
C LEU A 72 16.97 -6.20 0.43
N ILE A 73 16.38 -6.32 -0.78
CA ILE A 73 16.95 -7.13 -1.87
C ILE A 73 18.33 -6.59 -2.27
N GLU A 74 18.47 -5.29 -2.47
CA GLU A 74 19.77 -4.67 -2.79
C GLU A 74 20.82 -4.94 -1.71
N ARG A 75 20.44 -4.83 -0.42
CA ARG A 75 21.35 -5.16 0.68
C ARG A 75 21.71 -6.63 0.72
N GLN A 76 20.74 -7.51 0.45
CA GLN A 76 20.98 -8.95 0.40
C GLN A 76 21.97 -9.30 -0.71
N ASP A 77 21.77 -8.76 -1.92
CA ASP A 77 22.66 -8.97 -3.05
C ASP A 77 24.10 -8.52 -2.74
N GLN A 78 24.26 -7.33 -2.15
CA GLN A 78 25.57 -6.83 -1.70
C GLN A 78 26.22 -7.73 -0.63
N LEU A 79 25.42 -8.28 0.30
CA LEU A 79 25.92 -9.19 1.33
C LEU A 79 26.30 -10.55 0.74
N GLU A 80 25.52 -11.07 -0.20
CA GLU A 80 25.80 -12.32 -0.90
C GLU A 80 27.08 -12.22 -1.73
N LEU A 81 27.25 -11.14 -2.49
CA LEU A 81 28.49 -10.83 -3.21
C LEU A 81 29.70 -10.77 -2.28
N ARG A 82 29.58 -10.05 -1.15
CA ARG A 82 30.69 -9.91 -0.19
C ARG A 82 31.04 -11.24 0.51
N ASN A 83 30.03 -11.98 0.94
CA ASN A 83 30.22 -13.26 1.63
C ASN A 83 30.72 -14.35 0.67
N GLY A 84 30.27 -14.36 -0.57
CA GLY A 84 30.78 -15.24 -1.63
C GLY A 84 32.27 -15.03 -1.85
N ASN A 85 32.68 -13.77 -2.09
CA ASN A 85 34.10 -13.44 -2.29
C ASN A 85 34.96 -13.77 -1.06
N GLN A 86 34.49 -13.50 0.16
CA GLN A 86 35.23 -13.85 1.38
C GLN A 86 35.42 -15.37 1.53
N LYS A 87 34.40 -16.17 1.23
CA LYS A 87 34.52 -17.64 1.26
C LYS A 87 35.53 -18.14 0.24
N SER A 88 35.45 -17.70 -1.01
CA SER A 88 36.40 -18.06 -2.07
C SER A 88 37.84 -17.71 -1.69
N TYR A 89 38.08 -16.52 -1.13
CA TYR A 89 39.42 -16.13 -0.65
C TYR A 89 39.91 -16.98 0.52
N SER A 90 39.05 -17.23 1.52
CA SER A 90 39.43 -18.06 2.68
C SER A 90 39.80 -19.49 2.30
N GLN A 91 39.08 -20.06 1.32
CA GLN A 91 39.39 -21.38 0.77
C GLN A 91 40.69 -21.35 -0.04
N ALA A 92 40.91 -20.32 -0.86
CA ALA A 92 42.14 -20.15 -1.62
C ALA A 92 43.36 -20.03 -0.71
N ILE A 93 43.28 -19.29 0.40
CA ILE A 93 44.36 -19.17 1.38
C ILE A 93 44.71 -20.54 1.98
N GLN A 94 43.72 -21.36 2.36
CA GLN A 94 43.98 -22.71 2.91
C GLN A 94 44.62 -23.64 1.88
N MET A 95 44.17 -23.59 0.62
CA MET A 95 44.75 -24.39 -0.47
C MET A 95 46.18 -23.94 -0.80
N ALA A 96 46.44 -22.62 -0.81
CA ALA A 96 47.77 -22.07 -1.02
C ALA A 96 48.74 -22.46 0.11
N GLN A 97 48.31 -22.43 1.37
CA GLN A 97 49.09 -22.92 2.52
C GLN A 97 49.40 -24.42 2.43
N SER A 98 48.52 -25.19 1.79
CA SER A 98 48.72 -26.62 1.52
C SER A 98 49.64 -26.89 0.33
N GLY A 99 50.17 -25.84 -0.34
CA GLY A 99 51.13 -25.95 -1.44
C GLY A 99 50.49 -26.20 -2.82
N VAL A 100 49.19 -25.96 -2.96
CA VAL A 100 48.48 -26.09 -4.25
C VAL A 100 48.96 -25.02 -5.24
N SER A 101 49.06 -25.39 -6.53
CA SER A 101 49.57 -24.49 -7.57
C SER A 101 48.58 -23.35 -7.90
N ALA A 102 49.09 -22.19 -8.34
CA ALA A 102 48.27 -21.02 -8.68
C ALA A 102 47.18 -21.34 -9.74
N LYS A 103 47.49 -22.23 -10.69
CA LYS A 103 46.54 -22.65 -11.74
C LYS A 103 45.37 -23.46 -11.17
N GLU A 104 45.62 -24.31 -10.17
CA GLU A 104 44.56 -25.06 -9.48
C GLU A 104 43.75 -24.17 -8.52
N LEU A 105 44.35 -23.14 -7.95
CA LEU A 105 43.66 -22.13 -7.12
C LEU A 105 42.62 -21.36 -7.95
N VAL A 106 42.97 -20.93 -9.16
CA VAL A 106 42.00 -20.31 -10.10
C VAL A 106 40.86 -21.25 -10.43
N LEU A 107 41.16 -22.52 -10.74
CA LEU A 107 40.16 -23.51 -11.12
C LEU A 107 39.19 -23.86 -9.98
N ASN A 108 39.71 -24.03 -8.76
CA ASN A 108 38.94 -24.54 -7.62
C ASN A 108 38.29 -23.45 -6.78
N CYS A 109 38.85 -22.24 -6.73
CA CYS A 109 38.35 -21.13 -5.90
C CYS A 109 37.75 -19.98 -6.72
N GLY A 110 37.88 -20.00 -8.06
CA GLY A 110 37.28 -18.99 -8.94
C GLY A 110 37.89 -17.59 -8.82
N ILE A 111 39.10 -17.48 -8.25
CA ILE A 111 39.86 -16.23 -8.14
C ILE A 111 40.64 -15.94 -9.43
N THR A 112 41.06 -14.70 -9.66
CA THR A 112 41.81 -14.34 -10.86
C THR A 112 43.25 -14.86 -10.83
N GLN A 113 43.89 -15.03 -12.00
CA GLN A 113 45.27 -15.51 -12.08
C GLN A 113 46.25 -14.64 -11.28
N GLY A 114 46.10 -13.32 -11.33
CA GLY A 114 46.95 -12.39 -10.58
C GLY A 114 46.77 -12.52 -9.05
N GLU A 115 45.55 -12.78 -8.59
CA GLU A 115 45.28 -13.03 -7.16
C GLU A 115 45.84 -14.38 -6.69
N ALA A 116 45.75 -15.42 -7.53
CA ALA A 116 46.31 -16.73 -7.23
C ALA A 116 47.84 -16.68 -7.15
N ASP A 117 48.50 -16.00 -8.09
CA ASP A 117 49.96 -15.82 -8.08
C ASP A 117 50.40 -15.05 -6.81
N LEU A 118 49.69 -13.99 -6.44
CA LEU A 118 49.95 -13.24 -5.20
C LEU A 118 49.79 -14.12 -3.94
N LEU A 119 48.69 -14.89 -3.86
CA LEU A 119 48.42 -15.77 -2.71
C LEU A 119 49.46 -16.87 -2.57
N THR A 120 49.89 -17.49 -3.68
CA THR A 120 50.97 -18.47 -3.65
C THR A 120 52.30 -17.83 -3.25
N MET A 121 52.63 -16.61 -3.67
CA MET A 121 53.87 -15.96 -3.21
C MET A 121 53.83 -15.57 -1.72
N LEU A 122 52.68 -15.11 -1.22
CA LEU A 122 52.53 -14.64 0.15
C LEU A 122 52.38 -15.79 1.17
N HIS A 123 51.77 -16.91 0.76
CA HIS A 123 51.44 -18.04 1.62
C HIS A 123 52.13 -19.36 1.25
N ALA A 124 52.93 -19.40 0.18
CA ALA A 124 53.85 -20.51 -0.01
C ALA A 124 54.78 -20.52 1.20
N VAL A 125 54.55 -21.50 2.07
CA VAL A 125 55.50 -21.91 3.09
C VAL A 125 56.85 -22.02 2.37
N PRO A 126 57.88 -21.30 2.84
CA PRO A 126 59.19 -21.36 2.20
C PRO A 126 59.61 -22.82 2.21
N LYS A 127 59.72 -23.42 1.02
CA LYS A 127 60.44 -24.68 0.84
C LYS A 127 61.89 -24.39 1.16
N ALA A 128 62.24 -24.54 2.44
CA ALA A 128 63.60 -24.76 2.87
C ALA A 128 63.97 -26.21 2.49
N GLY A 129 65.01 -26.35 1.67
CA GLY A 129 65.67 -27.63 1.38
C GLY A 129 65.34 -28.22 0.03
#